data_AF-A0A9X1XFI1-F1
#
_entry.id   AF-A0A9X1XFI1-F1
#
_cell.length_a   1.000
_cell.length_b   1.000
_cell.length_c   1.000
_cell.angle_alpha   90.00
_cell.angle_beta   90.00
_cell.angle_gamma   90.00
#
_symmetry.space_group_name_H-M   'P 1'
#
loop_
_entity.id
_entity.type
_entity.pdbx_description
1 polymer ?
#
loop_
_entity_poly.entity_id
_entity_poly.type
_entity_poly.pdbx_seq_one_letter_code
_entity_poly.pdbx_strand_id
1 'polypeptide(L)'
;MYFYEVFPPNNPAHNVKSTQELKDLFDDIGIKERLYSFRDVEPQQIYGEMDKNQTLIISYINENKQKQFTTMPLPLERGFFVMYRLTHFLHILKMVEEKLKEDNILNTSFNDQDIETFIK
;
A
#
# COMPACT_ATOMS: atom_id res chain seq x y z
N MET A 1 -10.74 -4.38 17.32
CA MET A 1 -10.81 -5.74 16.72
C MET A 1 -11.77 -5.70 15.53
N TYR A 2 -11.44 -4.91 14.50
CA TYR A 2 -12.28 -4.71 13.29
C TYR A 2 -11.60 -5.22 12.00
N PHE A 3 -10.39 -5.79 12.11
CA PHE A 3 -9.57 -6.14 10.94
C PHE A 3 -9.94 -7.49 10.28
N TYR A 4 -10.67 -8.37 10.97
CA TYR A 4 -11.01 -9.71 10.47
C TYR A 4 -12.05 -9.70 9.33
N GLU A 5 -12.76 -8.59 9.13
CA GLU A 5 -13.80 -8.48 8.10
C GLU A 5 -13.31 -7.85 6.79
N VAL A 6 -12.24 -7.03 6.83
CA VAL A 6 -11.76 -6.31 5.62
C VAL A 6 -10.94 -7.22 4.70
N PHE A 7 -10.20 -8.17 5.28
CA PHE A 7 -9.46 -9.19 4.52
C PHE A 7 -9.86 -10.56 5.06
N PRO A 8 -10.91 -11.19 4.49
CA PRO A 8 -11.34 -12.49 4.96
C PRO A 8 -10.23 -13.54 4.71
N PRO A 9 -10.23 -14.68 5.43
CA PRO A 9 -9.18 -15.70 5.29
C PRO A 9 -9.01 -16.26 3.87
N ASN A 10 -10.02 -16.13 3.01
CA ASN A 10 -10.00 -16.53 1.61
C ASN A 10 -9.57 -15.41 0.64
N ASN A 11 -9.07 -14.27 1.15
CA ASN A 11 -8.58 -13.20 0.30
C ASN A 11 -7.42 -13.71 -0.58
N PRO A 12 -7.44 -13.45 -1.90
CA PRO A 12 -6.42 -13.95 -2.84
C PRO A 12 -5.00 -13.51 -2.50
N ALA A 13 -4.83 -12.38 -1.79
CA ALA A 13 -3.53 -11.89 -1.33
C ALA A 13 -2.78 -12.86 -0.41
N HIS A 14 -3.48 -13.78 0.26
CA HIS A 14 -2.84 -14.83 1.07
C HIS A 14 -2.09 -15.87 0.22
N ASN A 15 -2.41 -15.99 -1.06
CA ASN A 15 -1.82 -16.99 -1.96
C ASN A 15 -0.70 -16.43 -2.83
N VAL A 16 -0.38 -15.14 -2.70
CA VAL A 16 0.63 -14.44 -3.52
C VAL A 16 2.04 -14.85 -3.09
N LYS A 17 2.84 -15.30 -4.05
CA LYS A 17 4.20 -15.84 -3.86
C LYS A 17 5.28 -15.07 -4.61
N SER A 18 4.90 -14.12 -5.45
CA SER A 18 5.86 -13.31 -6.20
C SER A 18 5.41 -11.86 -6.34
N THR A 19 6.36 -10.99 -6.66
CA THR A 19 6.08 -9.59 -6.98
C THR A 19 5.20 -9.45 -8.22
N GLN A 20 5.30 -10.38 -9.18
CA GLN A 20 4.46 -10.37 -10.38
C GLN A 20 3.02 -10.75 -10.05
N GLU A 21 2.79 -11.83 -9.28
CA GLU A 21 1.45 -12.21 -8.83
C GLU A 21 0.78 -11.09 -8.03
N LEU A 22 1.55 -10.33 -7.24
CA LEU A 22 1.01 -9.18 -6.51
C LEU A 22 0.59 -8.03 -7.45
N LYS A 23 1.38 -7.78 -8.50
CA LYS A 23 1.04 -6.76 -9.52
C LYS A 23 -0.20 -7.16 -10.30
N ASP A 24 -0.28 -8.41 -10.73
CA ASP A 24 -1.45 -8.93 -11.44
C ASP A 24 -2.71 -8.77 -10.58
N LEU A 25 -2.61 -9.08 -9.27
CA LEU A 25 -3.71 -8.87 -8.33
C LEU A 25 -4.09 -7.38 -8.16
N PHE A 26 -3.11 -6.47 -8.17
CA PHE A 26 -3.35 -5.03 -8.11
C PHE A 26 -4.06 -4.52 -9.35
N ASP A 27 -3.64 -4.99 -10.53
CA ASP A 27 -4.27 -4.64 -11.81
C ASP A 27 -5.71 -5.15 -11.87
N ASP A 28 -5.97 -6.39 -11.42
CA ASP A 28 -7.31 -7.01 -11.38
C ASP A 28 -8.31 -6.21 -10.53
N ILE A 29 -7.82 -5.52 -9.49
CA ILE A 29 -8.66 -4.70 -8.59
C ILE A 29 -8.53 -3.19 -8.86
N GLY A 30 -7.82 -2.79 -9.91
CA GLY A 30 -7.74 -1.39 -10.37
C GLY A 30 -6.80 -0.48 -9.57
N ILE A 31 -5.84 -1.03 -8.84
CA ILE A 31 -4.84 -0.24 -8.11
C ILE A 31 -3.83 0.33 -9.11
N LYS A 32 -3.76 1.66 -9.19
CA LYS A 32 -2.83 2.39 -10.07
C LYS A 32 -1.38 2.12 -9.66
N GLU A 33 -0.50 1.82 -10.63
CA GLU A 33 0.93 1.56 -10.42
C GLU A 33 1.65 2.68 -9.64
N ARG A 34 1.21 3.94 -9.76
CA ARG A 34 1.79 5.07 -9.00
C ARG A 34 1.71 4.92 -7.47
N LEU A 35 0.87 4.02 -6.96
CA LEU A 35 0.63 3.83 -5.52
C LEU A 35 1.57 2.78 -4.91
N TYR A 36 2.33 2.05 -5.72
CA TYR A 36 3.26 1.06 -5.23
C TYR A 36 4.49 0.90 -6.12
N SER A 37 5.60 0.46 -5.54
CA SER A 37 6.79 0.15 -6.32
C SER A 37 7.70 -0.82 -5.60
N PHE A 38 8.48 -1.56 -6.39
CA PHE A 38 9.57 -2.42 -5.91
C PHE A 38 10.94 -1.98 -6.43
N ARG A 39 11.00 -0.84 -7.13
CA ARG A 39 12.19 -0.40 -7.88
C ARG A 39 12.49 1.07 -7.64
N ASP A 40 11.52 1.92 -7.96
CA ASP A 40 11.68 3.37 -7.95
C ASP A 40 10.92 4.00 -6.79
N VAL A 41 11.48 5.09 -6.26
CA VAL A 41 10.89 5.85 -5.14
C VAL A 41 10.15 7.08 -5.66
N GLU A 42 8.83 7.03 -5.59
CA GLU A 42 7.93 8.13 -5.89
C GLU A 42 7.21 8.66 -4.64
N PRO A 43 6.74 9.91 -4.66
CA PRO A 43 6.01 10.50 -3.54
C PRO A 43 4.68 9.78 -3.29
N GLN A 44 4.28 9.68 -2.02
CA GLN A 44 2.99 9.13 -1.59
C GLN A 44 2.68 7.74 -2.17
N GLN A 45 3.62 6.81 -2.03
CA GLN A 45 3.50 5.43 -2.48
C GLN A 45 3.90 4.42 -1.40
N ILE A 46 3.50 3.16 -1.58
CA ILE A 46 4.03 2.02 -0.83
C ILE A 46 5.23 1.43 -1.57
N TYR A 47 6.40 1.42 -0.94
CA TYR A 47 7.63 0.89 -1.50
C TYR A 47 8.03 -0.42 -0.82
N GLY A 48 8.24 -1.47 -1.62
CA GLY A 48 8.71 -2.77 -1.17
C GLY A 48 10.16 -3.01 -1.56
N GLU A 49 11.02 -3.29 -0.58
CA GLU A 49 12.44 -3.59 -0.76
C GLU A 49 12.72 -5.03 -0.34
N MET A 50 13.24 -5.85 -1.25
CA MET A 50 13.64 -7.22 -0.93
C MET A 50 15.09 -7.23 -0.45
N ASP A 51 15.32 -7.77 0.75
CA ASP A 51 16.66 -7.88 1.31
C ASP A 51 17.38 -9.18 0.89
N LYS A 52 18.66 -9.29 1.27
CA LYS A 52 19.49 -10.46 0.94
C LYS A 52 19.02 -11.77 1.58
N ASN A 53 18.18 -11.68 2.61
CA ASN A 53 17.68 -12.84 3.36
C ASN A 53 16.31 -13.31 2.86
N GLN A 54 15.89 -12.85 1.67
CA GLN A 54 14.56 -13.12 1.13
C GLN A 54 13.46 -12.66 2.08
N THR A 55 13.66 -11.51 2.72
CA THR A 55 12.60 -10.82 3.46
C THR A 55 12.20 -9.55 2.72
N LEU A 56 10.97 -9.12 2.93
CA LEU A 56 10.43 -7.90 2.36
C LEU A 56 10.32 -6.84 3.45
N ILE A 57 10.86 -5.66 3.17
CA ILE A 57 10.72 -4.45 3.97
C ILE A 57 9.76 -3.53 3.22
N ILE A 58 8.68 -3.10 3.88
CA ILE A 58 7.67 -2.23 3.27
C ILE A 58 7.74 -0.85 3.94
N SER A 59 7.78 0.20 3.13
CA SER A 59 7.81 1.59 3.57
C SER A 59 6.70 2.41 2.92
N TYR A 60 6.12 3.34 3.66
CA TYR A 60 5.38 4.45 3.04
C TYR A 60 6.36 5.58 2.72
N ILE A 61 6.32 6.07 1.49
CA ILE A 61 7.13 7.19 1.01
C ILE A 61 6.28 8.45 1.04
N ASN A 62 6.75 9.48 1.75
CA ASN A 62 6.05 10.75 1.87
C ASN A 62 6.18 11.63 0.63
N GLU A 63 5.57 12.81 0.64
CA GLU A 63 5.60 13.77 -0.47
C GLU A 63 7.02 14.22 -0.85
N ASN A 64 7.95 14.19 0.11
CA ASN A 64 9.35 14.58 -0.04
C ASN A 64 10.27 13.40 -0.46
N LYS A 65 9.69 12.27 -0.90
CA LYS A 65 10.41 11.03 -1.26
C LYS A 65 11.21 10.40 -0.10
N GLN A 66 10.79 10.63 1.14
CA GLN A 66 11.42 10.06 2.33
C GLN A 66 10.56 8.94 2.92
N LYS A 67 11.20 7.93 3.50
CA LYS A 67 10.50 6.85 4.23
C LYS A 67 9.87 7.44 5.51
N GLN A 68 8.55 7.54 5.54
CA GLN A 68 7.79 8.06 6.69
C GLN A 68 7.68 7.00 7.79
N PHE A 69 7.31 5.77 7.41
CA PHE A 69 7.40 4.60 8.26
C PHE A 69 7.94 3.42 7.47
N THR A 70 8.43 2.41 8.19
CA THR A 70 8.99 1.20 7.60
C THR A 70 8.68 0.01 8.51
N THR A 71 8.29 -1.12 7.93
CA THR A 71 8.08 -2.35 8.68
C THR A 71 9.41 -2.95 9.13
N MET A 72 9.38 -3.80 10.16
CA MET A 72 10.44 -4.79 10.33
C MET A 72 10.54 -5.68 9.07
N PRO A 73 11.69 -6.31 8.78
CA PRO A 73 11.79 -7.28 7.70
C PRO A 73 10.81 -8.44 7.91
N LEU A 74 10.04 -8.78 6.87
CA LEU A 74 9.01 -9.81 6.92
C LEU A 74 9.35 -10.99 5.98
N PRO A 75 9.05 -12.25 6.37
CA PRO A 75 9.08 -13.36 5.42
C PRO A 75 8.21 -13.06 4.19
N LEU A 76 8.61 -13.50 3.00
CA LEU A 76 7.97 -13.11 1.72
C LEU A 76 6.45 -13.19 1.72
N GLU A 77 5.87 -14.32 2.16
CA GLU A 77 4.41 -14.51 2.20
C GLU A 77 3.72 -13.42 3.03
N ARG A 78 4.24 -13.17 4.24
CA ARG A 78 3.73 -12.10 5.11
C ARG A 78 4.02 -10.72 4.54
N GLY A 79 5.16 -10.55 3.88
CA GLY A 79 5.57 -9.33 3.21
C GLY A 79 4.60 -8.94 2.10
N PHE A 80 4.29 -9.86 1.19
CA PHE A 80 3.34 -9.63 0.09
C PHE A 80 1.95 -9.30 0.60
N PHE A 81 1.47 -9.99 1.63
CA PHE A 81 0.19 -9.65 2.25
C PHE A 81 0.19 -8.24 2.88
N VAL A 82 1.25 -7.86 3.57
CA VAL A 82 1.37 -6.51 4.16
C VAL A 82 1.48 -5.44 3.08
N MET A 83 2.25 -5.69 2.02
CA MET A 83 2.35 -4.83 0.84
C MET A 83 0.98 -4.63 0.21
N TYR A 84 0.26 -5.73 -0.06
CA TYR A 84 -1.11 -5.70 -0.57
C TYR A 84 -2.02 -4.82 0.28
N ARG A 85 -2.04 -5.07 1.60
CA ARG A 85 -2.89 -4.36 2.55
C ARG A 85 -2.63 -2.86 2.55
N LEU A 86 -1.36 -2.46 2.65
CA LEU A 86 -0.97 -1.05 2.72
C LEU A 86 -1.29 -0.33 1.41
N THR A 87 -0.99 -0.95 0.27
CA THR A 87 -1.29 -0.38 -1.04
C THR A 87 -2.80 -0.26 -1.26
N HIS A 88 -3.57 -1.27 -0.85
CA HIS A 88 -5.02 -1.26 -0.94
C HIS A 88 -5.64 -0.15 -0.09
N PHE A 89 -5.19 0.05 1.14
CA PHE A 89 -5.67 1.16 1.98
C PHE A 89 -5.29 2.52 1.42
N LEU A 90 -4.07 2.68 0.90
CA LEU A 90 -3.67 3.91 0.22
C LEU A 90 -4.56 4.17 -1.01
N HIS A 91 -4.87 3.13 -1.79
CA HIS A 91 -5.76 3.22 -2.93
C HIS A 91 -7.17 3.69 -2.55
N ILE A 92 -7.79 3.05 -1.55
CA ILE A 92 -9.10 3.47 -1.04
C ILE A 92 -9.06 4.93 -0.59
N LEU A 93 -8.03 5.31 0.17
CA LEU A 93 -7.91 6.68 0.66
C LEU A 93 -7.81 7.69 -0.49
N LYS A 94 -7.05 7.36 -1.55
CA LYS A 94 -6.96 8.22 -2.75
C LYS A 94 -8.25 8.26 -3.56
N MET A 95 -9.02 7.17 -3.63
CA MET A 95 -10.35 7.20 -4.23
C MET A 95 -11.32 8.09 -3.45
N VAL A 96 -11.31 8.01 -2.11
CA VAL A 96 -12.12 8.87 -1.25
C VAL A 96 -11.70 10.33 -1.41
N GLU A 97 -10.39 10.61 -1.44
CA GLU A 97 -9.86 11.96 -1.68
C GLU A 97 -10.34 12.53 -3.01
N GLU A 98 -10.22 11.77 -4.10
CA GLU A 98 -10.68 12.14 -5.43
C GLU A 98 -12.19 12.44 -5.40
N LYS A 99 -13.00 11.56 -4.79
CA LYS A 99 -14.45 11.75 -4.69
C LYS A 99 -14.87 12.97 -3.86
N LEU A 100 -14.24 13.20 -2.71
CA LEU A 100 -14.56 14.36 -1.85
C LEU A 100 -14.15 15.69 -2.49
N LYS A 101 -13.10 15.70 -3.32
CA LYS A 101 -12.73 16.86 -4.14
C LYS A 101 -13.74 17.13 -5.24
N GLU A 102 -14.19 16.09 -5.95
CA GLU A 102 -15.25 16.20 -6.97
C GLU A 102 -16.54 16.80 -6.39
N ASP A 103 -16.91 16.39 -5.17
CA ASP A 103 -18.10 16.87 -4.48
C ASP A 103 -17.89 18.26 -3.81
N ASN A 104 -16.72 18.90 -3.98
CA ASN A 104 -16.31 20.17 -3.36
C ASN A 104 -16.40 20.19 -1.82
N ILE A 105 -16.26 19.01 -1.19
CA ILE A 105 -16.21 18.86 0.28
C ILE A 105 -14.78 19.12 0.77
N LEU A 106 -13.79 18.65 0.01
CA LEU A 106 -12.38 18.75 0.33
C LEU A 106 -11.67 19.68 -0.66
N ASN A 107 -11.00 20.71 -0.14
CA ASN A 107 -10.29 21.70 -0.98
C ASN A 107 -8.79 21.40 -1.15
N THR A 108 -8.24 20.46 -0.37
CA THR A 108 -6.81 20.11 -0.35
C THR A 108 -6.62 18.61 -0.34
N SER A 109 -5.51 18.07 -0.82
CA SER A 109 -5.20 16.63 -0.68
C SER A 109 -4.98 16.23 0.77
N PHE A 110 -5.13 14.95 1.09
CA PHE A 110 -4.65 14.38 2.34
C PHE A 110 -3.13 14.49 2.39
N ASN A 111 -2.61 15.02 3.50
CA ASN A 111 -1.17 15.11 3.71
C ASN A 111 -0.62 13.77 4.21
N ASP A 112 0.71 13.67 4.36
CA ASP A 112 1.35 12.42 4.77
C ASP A 112 0.98 11.96 6.18
N GLN A 113 0.63 12.88 7.09
CA GLN A 113 0.18 12.56 8.43
C GLN A 113 -1.23 11.96 8.41
N ASP A 114 -2.13 12.49 7.58
CA ASP A 114 -3.48 11.93 7.38
C ASP A 114 -3.38 10.51 6.81
N ILE A 115 -2.52 10.34 5.79
CA ILE A 115 -2.28 9.06 5.14
C ILE A 115 -1.69 8.05 6.13
N GLU A 116 -0.61 8.41 6.85
CA GLU A 116 0.00 7.53 7.85
C GLU A 116 -1.04 7.09 8.90
N THR A 117 -1.86 8.03 9.39
CA THR A 117 -2.87 7.74 10.41
C THR A 117 -3.92 6.73 9.93
N PHE A 118 -4.23 6.73 8.63
CA PHE A 118 -5.23 5.84 8.04
C PHE A 118 -4.68 4.45 7.71
N ILE A 119 -3.47 4.36 7.17
CA ILE A 119 -2.93 3.09 6.65
C ILE A 119 -2.17 2.26 7.69
N LYS A 120 -1.79 2.87 8.82
CA LYS A 120 -1.02 2.24 9.92
C LYS A 120 -1.93 1.58 10.95
#